data_AF-A0A916QFH7-F1
#
_entry.id   AF-A0A916QFH7-F1
#
_cell.length_a   1.000
_cell.length_b   1.000
_cell.length_c   1.000
_cell.angle_alpha   90.00
_cell.angle_beta   90.00
_cell.angle_gamma   90.00
#
_symmetry.space_group_name_H-M   'P 1'
#
loop_
_entity.id
_entity.type
_entity.pdbx_description
1 polymer ?
#
loop_
_entity_poly.entity_id
_entity_poly.type
_entity_poly.pdbx_seq_one_letter_code
_entity_poly.pdbx_strand_id
1 'polypeptide(L)'
;MNHPVIVYQFADMRTALEALDIFEELGYDPSLVEADGQPPKVAIRIIREDITSALEIGQAFGGTLLENEQGPEEGKAYEMAYDLQEGALLSAEHRDGLGDADRLDAGNDGGGPVPEIPGSDEGPLYDVSADTYDYFSGDVRA
;
A
#
# COMPACT_ATOMS: atom_id res chain seq x y z
N MET A 1 11.21 24.07 16.81
CA MET A 1 11.57 22.63 16.68
C MET A 1 11.69 22.35 15.20
N ASN A 2 12.76 21.70 14.76
CA ASN A 2 12.92 21.33 13.34
C ASN A 2 11.98 20.15 13.09
N HIS A 3 10.93 20.35 12.28
CA HIS A 3 10.03 19.26 11.89
C HIS A 3 10.72 18.42 10.81
N PRO A 4 10.63 17.09 10.85
CA PRO A 4 11.19 16.26 9.80
C PRO A 4 10.55 16.62 8.46
N VAL A 5 11.37 16.66 7.42
CA VAL A 5 10.95 17.00 6.05
C VAL A 5 11.21 15.80 5.16
N ILE A 6 10.16 15.24 4.56
CA ILE A 6 10.30 14.27 3.48
C ILE A 6 10.30 15.01 2.15
N VAL A 7 11.10 14.53 1.19
CA VAL A 7 11.21 15.15 -0.13
C VAL A 7 10.97 14.11 -1.20
N TYR A 8 9.99 14.38 -2.06
CA TYR A 8 9.70 13.58 -3.24
C TYR A 8 10.28 14.22 -4.49
N GLN A 9 10.87 13.41 -5.35
CA GLN A 9 11.20 13.78 -6.72
C GLN A 9 10.18 13.20 -7.69
N PHE A 10 9.70 14.01 -8.62
CA PHE A 10 8.76 13.60 -9.65
C PHE A 10 9.39 13.63 -11.03
N ALA A 11 8.85 12.83 -11.96
CA ALA A 11 9.34 12.75 -13.33
C ALA A 11 9.11 14.05 -14.11
N ASP A 12 8.03 14.76 -13.81
CA ASP A 12 7.61 15.97 -14.51
C ASP A 12 6.87 16.93 -13.57
N MET A 13 6.77 18.19 -14.01
CA MET A 13 6.22 19.29 -13.22
C MET A 13 4.73 19.16 -12.99
N ARG A 14 3.99 18.58 -13.94
CA ARG A 14 2.54 18.43 -13.81
C ARG A 14 2.23 17.49 -12.65
N THR A 15 2.88 16.33 -12.62
CA THR A 15 2.68 15.34 -11.57
C THR A 15 3.11 15.87 -10.20
N ALA A 16 4.19 16.66 -10.14
CA ALA A 16 4.61 17.34 -8.90
C ALA A 16 3.56 18.34 -8.38
N LEU A 17 2.92 19.10 -9.27
CA LEU A 17 1.86 20.04 -8.92
C LEU A 17 0.59 19.33 -8.48
N GLU A 18 0.18 18.26 -9.18
CA GLU A 18 -0.99 17.45 -8.78
C GLU A 18 -0.79 16.87 -7.37
N ALA A 19 0.40 16.35 -7.05
CA ALA A 19 0.72 15.87 -5.70
C ALA A 19 0.71 17.03 -4.67
N LEU A 20 1.29 18.18 -5.01
CA LEU A 20 1.32 19.36 -4.16
C LEU A 20 -0.09 19.83 -3.79
N ASP A 21 -0.99 19.92 -4.77
CA ASP A 21 -2.38 20.32 -4.56
C ASP A 21 -3.10 19.36 -3.59
N ILE A 22 -2.89 18.05 -3.74
CA ILE A 22 -3.47 17.06 -2.82
C ILE A 22 -2.90 17.17 -1.41
N PHE A 23 -1.59 17.42 -1.28
CA PHE A 23 -0.99 17.65 0.03
C PHE A 23 -1.57 18.90 0.70
N GLU A 24 -1.76 20.00 -0.03
CA GLU A 24 -2.42 21.20 0.49
C GLU A 24 -3.87 20.93 0.90
N GLU A 25 -4.62 20.20 0.06
CA GLU A 25 -6.02 19.85 0.33
C GLU A 25 -6.19 19.03 1.62
N LEU A 26 -5.26 18.11 1.87
CA LEU A 26 -5.25 17.27 3.07
C LEU A 26 -4.64 17.95 4.31
N GLY A 27 -4.23 19.22 4.18
CA GLY A 27 -3.77 20.05 5.29
C GLY A 27 -2.29 19.89 5.64
N TYR A 28 -1.49 19.36 4.73
CA TYR A 28 -0.03 19.37 4.87
C TYR A 28 0.55 20.76 4.57
N ASP A 29 1.85 20.93 4.84
CA ASP A 29 2.65 22.12 4.48
C ASP A 29 3.67 21.71 3.39
N PRO A 30 3.23 21.46 2.14
CA PRO A 30 4.12 21.14 1.04
C PRO A 30 4.80 22.40 0.48
N SER A 31 6.01 22.24 -0.04
CA SER A 31 6.74 23.28 -0.74
C SER A 31 7.36 22.69 -1.99
N LEU A 32 7.09 23.32 -3.13
CA LEU A 32 7.79 23.01 -4.36
C LEU A 32 9.25 23.48 -4.25
N VAL A 33 10.17 22.62 -4.66
CA VAL A 33 11.61 22.90 -4.74
C VAL A 33 12.03 22.71 -6.19
N GLU A 34 12.15 23.84 -6.89
CA GLU A 34 12.64 23.88 -8.27
C GLU A 34 14.14 24.18 -8.29
N ALA A 35 14.88 23.45 -9.12
CA ALA A 35 16.27 23.74 -9.42
C ALA A 35 16.51 23.59 -10.92
N ASP A 36 17.24 24.53 -11.50
CA ASP A 36 17.47 24.60 -12.95
C ASP A 36 18.13 23.31 -13.46
N GLY A 37 17.52 22.68 -14.46
CA GLY A 37 17.96 21.40 -15.03
C GLY A 37 17.80 20.17 -14.13
N GLN A 38 17.10 20.27 -13.00
CA GLN A 38 16.77 19.13 -12.14
C GLN A 38 15.29 18.75 -12.25
N PRO A 39 14.95 17.47 -11.99
CA PRO A 39 13.54 17.08 -11.86
C PRO A 39 12.88 17.82 -10.68
N PRO A 40 11.58 18.15 -10.79
CA PRO A 40 10.84 18.87 -9.76
C PRO A 40 10.75 18.05 -8.48
N LYS A 41 10.80 18.74 -7.35
CA LYS A 41 10.75 18.13 -6.03
C LYS A 41 9.67 18.78 -5.17
N VAL A 42 9.00 18.00 -4.32
CA VAL A 42 8.06 18.50 -3.31
C VAL A 42 8.58 18.11 -1.94
N ALA A 43 8.82 19.11 -1.10
CA ALA A 43 9.23 18.95 0.29
C ALA A 43 8.00 19.08 1.20
N ILE A 44 7.78 18.13 2.10
CA ILE A 44 6.60 18.10 2.98
C ILE A 44 7.07 18.15 4.42
N ARG A 45 6.62 19.16 5.16
CA ARG A 45 6.87 19.26 6.60
C ARG A 45 5.91 18.33 7.35
N ILE A 46 6.46 17.38 8.11
CA ILE A 46 5.64 16.44 8.88
C ILE A 46 5.32 17.03 10.25
N ILE A 47 4.03 17.26 10.50
CA ILE A 47 3.52 17.70 11.80
C ILE A 47 2.74 16.56 12.45
N ARG A 48 3.47 15.77 13.25
CA ARG A 48 3.05 14.78 14.26
C ARG A 48 2.05 13.66 13.92
N GLU A 49 1.20 13.70 12.89
CA GLU A 49 0.12 12.70 12.82
C GLU A 49 -0.13 11.98 11.50
N ASP A 50 0.59 12.25 10.40
CA ASP A 50 0.33 11.43 9.21
C ASP A 50 1.47 11.34 8.19
N ILE A 51 2.63 10.83 8.64
CA ILE A 51 3.73 10.47 7.73
C ILE A 51 3.29 9.34 6.77
N THR A 52 2.43 8.42 7.20
CA THR A 52 1.97 7.29 6.40
C THR A 52 1.18 7.75 5.19
N SER A 53 0.12 8.54 5.39
CA SER A 53 -0.63 9.12 4.28
C SER A 53 0.28 9.97 3.39
N ALA A 54 1.25 10.70 3.98
CA ALA A 54 2.19 11.48 3.19
C ALA A 54 3.06 10.63 2.27
N LEU A 55 3.46 9.44 2.74
CA LEU A 55 4.21 8.49 1.95
C LEU A 55 3.37 7.87 0.82
N GLU A 56 2.13 7.50 1.14
CA GLU A 56 1.19 6.89 0.19
C GLU A 56 0.83 7.84 -0.95
N ILE A 57 0.51 9.10 -0.63
CA ILE A 57 0.20 10.13 -1.65
C ILE A 57 1.41 10.32 -2.57
N GLY A 58 2.60 10.52 -2.01
CA GLY A 58 3.81 10.74 -2.80
C GLY A 58 4.05 9.60 -3.80
N GLN A 59 3.88 8.35 -3.36
CA GLN A 59 4.02 7.17 -4.21
C GLN A 59 2.88 7.01 -5.24
N ALA A 60 1.64 7.34 -4.87
CA ALA A 60 0.48 7.26 -5.78
C ALA A 60 0.63 8.19 -6.99
N PHE A 61 1.29 9.34 -6.81
CA PHE A 61 1.67 10.26 -7.88
C PHE A 61 3.03 9.91 -8.53
N GLY A 62 3.60 8.72 -8.28
CA GLY A 62 4.86 8.29 -8.88
C GLY A 62 6.10 9.03 -8.38
N GLY A 63 6.00 9.68 -7.21
CA GLY A 63 7.11 10.33 -6.54
C GLY A 63 8.12 9.33 -6.00
N THR A 64 9.41 9.60 -6.21
CA THR A 64 10.51 8.86 -5.58
C THR A 64 10.97 9.60 -4.33
N LEU A 65 10.96 8.93 -3.17
CA LEU A 65 11.44 9.52 -1.93
C LEU A 65 12.96 9.74 -2.01
N LEU A 66 13.42 10.94 -1.67
CA LEU A 66 14.83 11.29 -1.64
C LEU A 66 15.37 11.27 -0.22
N GLU A 67 16.53 10.63 -0.04
CA GLU A 67 17.33 10.80 1.17
C GLU A 67 17.90 12.22 1.19
N ASN A 68 17.59 12.99 2.24
CA ASN A 68 18.07 14.35 2.43
C ASN A 68 18.67 14.52 3.83
N GLU A 69 19.56 15.50 4.00
CA GLU A 69 20.21 15.75 5.30
C GLU A 69 19.23 16.27 6.38
N GLN A 70 18.04 16.71 5.97
CA GLN A 70 17.05 17.38 6.82
C GLN A 70 15.85 16.50 7.18
N GLY A 71 15.80 15.27 6.65
CA GLY A 71 14.72 14.32 6.83
C GLY A 71 15.23 12.95 7.25
N PRO A 72 14.31 12.03 7.57
CA PRO A 72 14.65 10.65 7.84
C PRO A 72 15.19 9.97 6.57
N GLU A 73 16.18 9.08 6.74
CA GLU A 73 16.50 8.06 5.73
C GLU A 73 15.23 7.29 5.38
N GLU A 74 15.12 6.81 4.13
CA GLU A 74 13.91 6.13 3.64
C GLU A 74 13.43 5.00 4.59
N GLY A 75 14.36 4.16 5.07
CA GLY A 75 14.05 3.10 6.03
C GLY A 75 13.43 3.63 7.33
N LYS A 76 13.98 4.71 7.88
CA LYS A 76 13.44 5.37 9.09
C LYS A 76 12.09 6.04 8.84
N ALA A 77 11.86 6.54 7.63
CA ALA A 77 10.56 7.12 7.26
C ALA A 77 9.46 6.05 7.31
N TYR A 78 9.75 4.86 6.76
CA TYR A 78 8.82 3.72 6.82
C TYR A 78 8.64 3.18 8.24
N GLU A 79 9.72 3.09 9.04
CA GLU A 79 9.61 2.70 10.45
C GLU A 79 8.69 3.65 11.22
N MET A 80 8.83 4.96 11.01
CA MET A 80 7.98 5.97 11.65
C MET A 80 6.52 5.92 11.15
N ALA A 81 6.29 5.57 9.88
CA ALA A 81 4.95 5.48 9.31
C ALA A 81 4.17 4.25 9.79
N TYR A 82 4.85 3.11 9.84
CA TYR A 82 4.21 1.85 10.13
C TYR A 82 4.43 1.39 11.58
N ASP A 83 5.01 2.24 12.44
CA ASP A 83 5.45 1.93 13.81
C ASP A 83 6.17 0.57 13.88
N LEU A 84 7.03 0.32 12.89
CA LEU A 84 7.76 -0.93 12.76
C LEU A 84 8.90 -0.92 13.77
N GLN A 85 8.62 -1.31 15.01
CA GLN A 85 9.67 -1.71 15.93
C GLN A 85 10.34 -3.00 15.42
N GLU A 86 11.67 -3.06 15.52
CA GLU A 86 12.47 -4.29 15.29
C GLU A 86 11.85 -5.47 16.07
N GLY A 87 11.04 -6.28 15.38
CA GLY A 87 10.34 -7.42 16.00
C GLY A 87 8.95 -7.75 15.44
N ALA A 88 8.32 -6.88 14.66
CA ALA A 88 6.96 -7.12 14.13
C ALA A 88 6.89 -8.06 12.91
N LEU A 89 8.03 -8.58 12.41
CA LEU A 89 8.07 -9.61 11.36
C LEU A 89 8.24 -11.01 11.98
N LEU A 90 7.25 -11.43 12.78
CA LEU A 90 7.05 -12.84 13.11
C LEU A 90 5.57 -13.19 12.93
N SER A 91 5.08 -13.12 11.69
CA SER A 91 4.03 -14.06 11.29
C SER A 91 4.68 -15.41 11.19
N ALA A 92 4.63 -16.15 12.30
CA ALA A 92 4.96 -17.55 12.37
C ALA A 92 4.15 -18.28 11.28
N GLU A 93 4.80 -18.64 10.18
CA GLU A 93 4.36 -19.76 9.37
C GLU A 93 4.32 -20.97 10.30
N HIS A 94 3.12 -21.19 10.84
CA HIS A 94 2.48 -22.47 11.07
C HIS A 94 3.45 -23.65 11.28
N ARG A 95 4.08 -23.68 12.46
CA ARG A 95 4.89 -24.79 12.90
C ARG A 95 3.99 -25.81 13.61
N ASP A 96 3.08 -26.41 12.85
CA ASP A 96 2.30 -27.55 13.32
C ASP A 96 3.00 -28.86 12.95
N GLY A 97 3.52 -29.53 13.99
CA GLY A 97 3.55 -30.99 14.07
C GLY A 97 4.68 -31.73 13.36
N LEU A 98 5.82 -31.88 14.04
CA LEU A 98 6.61 -33.11 13.91
C LEU A 98 5.77 -34.26 14.50
N GLY A 99 5.37 -35.24 13.67
CA GLY A 99 4.68 -36.43 14.17
C GLY A 99 4.31 -37.41 13.06
N ASP A 100 5.18 -38.41 12.90
CA ASP A 100 4.90 -39.72 12.30
C ASP A 100 4.63 -39.79 10.80
N ALA A 101 5.74 -40.01 10.08
CA ALA A 101 5.74 -40.86 8.91
C ALA A 101 5.37 -42.29 9.35
N ASP A 102 4.08 -42.61 9.41
CA ASP A 102 3.66 -43.99 9.25
C ASP A 102 2.78 -44.19 8.03
N ARG A 103 3.16 -45.28 7.37
CA ARG A 103 2.77 -45.71 6.06
C ARG A 103 1.45 -46.46 6.20
N LEU A 104 0.61 -46.34 5.18
CA LEU A 104 -0.46 -47.29 4.79
C LEU A 104 -1.75 -47.23 5.60
N ASP A 105 -2.82 -46.71 4.99
CA ASP A 105 -3.99 -47.57 4.77
C ASP A 105 -4.79 -47.14 3.54
N ALA A 106 -5.04 -48.12 2.68
CA ALA A 106 -5.94 -48.04 1.56
C ALA A 106 -7.22 -48.75 2.00
N GLY A 107 -8.33 -48.04 2.19
CA GLY A 107 -9.55 -48.70 2.63
C GLY A 107 -10.75 -47.77 2.78
N ASN A 108 -11.51 -47.63 1.70
CA ASN A 108 -12.95 -47.88 1.63
C ASN A 108 -13.89 -47.56 2.82
N ASP A 109 -14.98 -46.88 2.46
CA ASP A 109 -16.33 -46.88 3.07
C ASP A 109 -16.60 -46.15 4.41
N GLY A 110 -17.64 -45.31 4.40
CA GLY A 110 -18.39 -44.95 5.61
C GLY A 110 -18.89 -43.51 5.67
N GLY A 111 -20.09 -43.25 5.13
CA GLY A 111 -20.81 -41.99 5.30
C GLY A 111 -21.15 -41.67 6.77
N GLY A 112 -20.98 -40.39 7.13
CA GLY A 112 -21.43 -39.78 8.39
C GLY A 112 -21.66 -38.28 8.17
N PRO A 113 -22.59 -37.63 8.90
CA PRO A 113 -23.18 -36.36 8.49
C PRO A 113 -22.18 -35.20 8.59
N VAL A 114 -22.04 -34.45 7.49
CA VAL A 114 -21.41 -33.13 7.50
C VAL A 114 -22.26 -32.19 8.36
N PRO A 115 -21.67 -31.46 9.33
CA PRO A 115 -22.38 -30.38 9.99
C PRO A 115 -22.65 -29.29 8.95
N GLU A 116 -23.93 -28.97 8.69
CA GLU A 116 -24.30 -27.79 7.92
C GLU A 116 -23.75 -26.56 8.64
N ILE A 117 -22.77 -25.90 8.02
CA ILE A 117 -22.31 -24.58 8.46
C ILE A 117 -23.40 -23.59 8.02
N PRO A 118 -24.16 -22.96 8.94
CA PRO A 118 -25.12 -21.95 8.56
C PRO A 118 -24.34 -20.69 8.21
N GLY A 119 -24.39 -20.29 6.93
CA GLY A 119 -23.74 -19.06 6.45
C GLY A 119 -22.66 -19.25 5.38
N SER A 120 -22.52 -20.43 4.77
CA SER A 120 -21.81 -20.58 3.50
C SER A 120 -22.62 -19.93 2.36
N ASP A 121 -22.81 -18.62 2.43
CA ASP A 121 -23.18 -17.81 1.29
C ASP A 121 -21.89 -17.64 0.47
N GLU A 122 -21.53 -18.69 -0.27
CA GLU A 122 -20.69 -18.54 -1.46
C GLU A 122 -21.48 -17.67 -2.44
N GLY A 123 -21.42 -16.35 -2.21
CA GLY A 123 -21.70 -15.38 -3.25
C GLY A 123 -20.82 -15.71 -4.45
N PRO A 124 -21.30 -15.49 -5.68
CA PRO A 124 -20.61 -15.95 -6.86
C PRO A 124 -19.17 -15.43 -6.86
N LEU A 125 -18.20 -16.35 -7.04
CA LEU A 125 -16.83 -15.98 -7.35
C LEU A 125 -16.89 -14.97 -8.51
N TYR A 126 -16.44 -13.74 -8.27
CA TYR A 126 -16.26 -12.77 -9.33
C TYR A 126 -15.23 -13.35 -10.31
N ASP A 127 -15.70 -13.95 -11.40
CA ASP A 127 -14.84 -14.45 -12.45
C ASP A 127 -14.24 -13.25 -13.20
N VAL A 128 -12.99 -12.95 -12.88
CA VAL A 128 -12.18 -11.90 -13.53
C VAL A 128 -11.60 -12.36 -14.88
N SER A 129 -12.12 -13.44 -15.45
CA SER A 129 -11.81 -13.79 -16.84
C SER A 129 -12.18 -12.63 -17.77
N ALA A 130 -11.26 -12.33 -18.68
CA ALA A 130 -11.25 -11.12 -19.50
C ALA A 130 -12.46 -10.97 -20.47
N ASP A 131 -13.36 -11.95 -20.49
CA ASP A 131 -14.57 -11.97 -21.31
C ASP A 131 -15.81 -11.39 -20.59
N THR A 132 -15.74 -11.06 -19.29
CA THR A 132 -16.87 -10.50 -18.51
C THR A 132 -16.95 -8.96 -18.53
N TYR A 133 -15.96 -8.28 -19.13
CA TYR A 133 -16.05 -6.83 -19.34
C TYR A 133 -16.79 -6.53 -20.65
N ASP A 134 -18.12 -6.51 -20.57
CA ASP A 134 -18.94 -5.92 -21.61
C ASP A 134 -18.68 -4.41 -21.67
N TYR A 135 -18.21 -3.95 -22.83
CA TYR A 135 -17.79 -2.58 -23.09
C TYR A 135 -18.88 -1.57 -22.68
N PHE A 136 -18.47 -0.55 -21.92
CA PHE A 136 -19.30 0.64 -21.68
C PHE A 136 -19.78 1.21 -23.02
N SER A 137 -21.06 1.03 -23.33
CA SER A 137 -21.71 1.66 -24.47
C SER A 137 -21.94 3.13 -24.13
N GLY A 138 -21.03 3.98 -24.60
CA GLY A 138 -21.15 5.44 -24.51
C GLY A 138 -22.23 5.95 -25.47
N ASP A 139 -23.50 5.89 -25.06
CA ASP A 139 -24.55 6.71 -25.67
C ASP A 139 -24.73 7.98 -24.82
N VAL A 140 -23.91 8.99 -25.10
CA VAL A 140 -24.11 10.35 -24.56
C VAL A 140 -25.09 11.05 -25.50
N ARG A 141 -26.35 11.14 -25.09
CA ARG A 141 -27.33 11.99 -25.78
C ARG A 141 -27.02 13.46 -25.48
N ALA A 142 -26.73 14.22 -26.55
CA ALA A 142 -26.53 15.66 -26.55
C ALA A 142 -27.84 16.45 -26.34
#